data_AF-A0A1R1X3B7-F1
#
_entry.id   AF-A0A1R1X3B7-F1
#
_cell.length_a   1.000
_cell.length_b   1.000
_cell.length_c   1.000
_cell.angle_alpha   90.00
_cell.angle_beta   90.00
_cell.angle_gamma   90.00
#
_symmetry.space_group_name_H-M   'P 1'
#
loop_
_entity.id
_entity.type
_entity.pdbx_description
1 polymer ?
#
loop_
_entity_poly.entity_id
_entity_poly.type
_entity_poly.pdbx_seq_one_letter_code
_entity_poly.pdbx_strand_id
1 'polypeptide(L)'
;GRHVIKQTKTWESALDLRIRFQKLLVKVNEFPTPSEIVEANIKSVDIKGPLDSAKSSIDNLLNKVLTVMDKIADKENIPENITDIATLKNKRAIDNVDALWQSIEARNKRIKSFRDSTLSKWDTRINLLPSNLSSKSLNAFKQNSLQQISSMMENKDRLVKRTNLARIDYNFLIPKLEISEKSFSGIFDDTDFYQALLHDLIDAKSQSSKTGSSLDTGLHKSIKNKGKKVDTKASKGRKIRYQVHEKLENFMAPSSSSTAPWTNDQIFELYNSLLGTTNNIAPATTPLSNSENLLLQPTDANSVADPEIGNFKLFNF
;
A
#
# COMPACT_ATOMS: atom_id res chain seq x y z
N GLY A 1 -18.72 -31.41 9.64
CA GLY A 1 -17.67 -31.08 10.64
C GLY A 1 -16.26 -31.21 10.09
N ARG A 2 -15.69 -32.43 10.08
CA ARG A 2 -14.26 -32.66 9.76
C ARG A 2 -13.78 -32.09 8.42
N HIS A 3 -14.57 -32.25 7.35
CA HIS A 3 -14.21 -31.70 6.03
C HIS A 3 -14.16 -30.17 6.01
N VAL A 4 -15.10 -29.51 6.69
CA VAL A 4 -15.14 -28.05 6.81
C VAL A 4 -13.91 -27.54 7.57
N ILE A 5 -13.57 -28.18 8.68
CA ILE A 5 -12.36 -27.84 9.46
C ILE A 5 -11.10 -27.98 8.59
N LYS A 6 -11.00 -29.06 7.81
CA LYS A 6 -9.86 -29.26 6.91
C LYS A 6 -9.79 -28.18 5.82
N GLN A 7 -10.92 -27.82 5.23
CA GLN A 7 -11.02 -26.73 4.25
C GLN A 7 -10.59 -25.39 4.84
N THR A 8 -11.08 -25.04 6.03
CA THR A 8 -10.71 -23.81 6.74
C THR A 8 -9.21 -23.78 7.01
N LYS A 9 -8.61 -24.88 7.50
CA LYS A 9 -7.16 -24.96 7.71
C LYS A 9 -6.36 -24.77 6.42
N THR A 10 -6.80 -25.35 5.31
CA THR A 10 -6.14 -25.17 4.01
C THR A 10 -6.22 -23.71 3.55
N TRP A 11 -7.39 -23.07 3.72
CA TRP A 11 -7.57 -21.65 3.41
C TRP A 11 -6.67 -20.76 4.28
N GLU A 12 -6.64 -20.97 5.59
CA GLU A 12 -5.78 -20.23 6.52
C GLU A 12 -4.30 -20.38 6.17
N SER A 13 -3.87 -21.58 5.77
CA SER A 13 -2.49 -21.80 5.32
C SER A 13 -2.17 -21.04 4.03
N ALA A 14 -3.09 -20.96 3.08
CA ALA A 14 -2.91 -20.18 1.86
C ALA A 14 -2.88 -18.66 2.16
N LEU A 15 -3.70 -18.21 3.10
CA LEU A 15 -3.76 -16.83 3.55
C LEU A 15 -2.47 -16.41 4.27
N ASP A 16 -1.96 -17.24 5.18
CA ASP A 16 -0.68 -17.01 5.86
C ASP A 16 0.48 -16.92 4.85
N LEU A 17 0.50 -17.85 3.88
CA LEU A 17 1.46 -17.82 2.78
C LEU A 17 1.38 -16.47 2.05
N ARG A 18 0.19 -16.04 1.62
CA ARG A 18 0.03 -14.75 0.93
C ARG A 18 0.50 -13.57 1.78
N ILE A 19 0.18 -13.55 3.08
CA ILE A 19 0.62 -12.49 4.00
C ILE A 19 2.15 -12.43 4.09
N ARG A 20 2.82 -13.57 4.18
CA ARG A 20 4.30 -13.64 4.19
C ARG A 20 4.90 -13.15 2.87
N PHE A 21 4.28 -13.47 1.75
CA PHE A 21 4.70 -12.99 0.43
C PHE A 21 4.63 -11.47 0.27
N GLN A 22 3.89 -10.74 1.12
CA GLN A 22 3.79 -9.28 1.02
C GLN A 22 5.17 -8.61 1.16
N LYS A 23 5.99 -9.05 2.11
CA LYS A 23 7.33 -8.48 2.31
C LYS A 23 8.25 -8.76 1.13
N LEU A 24 8.13 -9.96 0.56
CA LEU A 24 8.88 -10.34 -0.64
C LEU A 24 8.47 -9.46 -1.82
N LEU A 25 7.17 -9.25 -2.03
CA LEU A 25 6.67 -8.41 -3.11
C LEU A 25 7.20 -6.97 -3.04
N VAL A 26 7.18 -6.37 -1.84
CA VAL A 26 7.73 -5.02 -1.61
C VAL A 26 9.23 -4.99 -1.98
N LYS A 27 9.99 -6.03 -1.61
CA LYS A 27 11.41 -6.13 -1.95
C LYS A 27 11.65 -6.36 -3.44
N VAL A 28 10.84 -7.16 -4.12
CA VAL A 28 10.94 -7.37 -5.56
C VAL A 28 10.77 -6.06 -6.33
N ASN A 29 9.89 -5.16 -5.86
CA ASN A 29 9.70 -3.84 -6.47
C ASN A 29 10.93 -2.91 -6.34
N GLU A 30 11.86 -3.19 -5.41
CA GLU A 30 13.12 -2.44 -5.26
C GLU A 30 14.19 -2.91 -6.27
N PHE A 31 14.02 -4.08 -6.88
CA PHE A 31 14.94 -4.59 -7.88
C PHE A 31 14.81 -3.84 -9.22
N PRO A 32 15.92 -3.67 -9.94
CA PRO A 32 15.91 -3.06 -11.24
C PRO A 32 15.26 -3.96 -12.30
N THR A 33 14.64 -3.34 -13.29
CA THR A 33 14.12 -4.03 -14.47
C THR A 33 15.27 -4.53 -15.36
N PRO A 34 15.03 -5.53 -16.24
CA PRO A 34 16.07 -6.01 -17.15
C PRO A 34 16.72 -4.91 -18.01
N SER A 35 15.94 -3.91 -18.44
CA SER A 35 16.46 -2.76 -19.19
C SER A 35 17.36 -1.87 -18.32
N GLU A 36 16.94 -1.57 -17.09
CA GLU A 36 17.72 -0.77 -16.14
C GLU A 36 19.06 -1.47 -15.78
N ILE A 37 19.10 -2.80 -15.71
CA ILE A 37 20.33 -3.56 -15.49
C ILE A 37 21.32 -3.39 -16.65
N VAL A 38 20.82 -3.43 -17.88
CA VAL A 38 21.65 -3.26 -19.10
C VAL A 38 22.19 -1.83 -19.17
N GLU A 39 21.35 -0.83 -18.91
CA GLU A 39 21.72 0.59 -18.92
C GLU A 39 22.75 0.92 -17.83
N ALA A 40 22.59 0.39 -16.62
CA ALA A 40 23.51 0.61 -15.51
C ALA A 40 24.82 -0.18 -15.61
N ASN A 41 25.00 -1.02 -16.63
CA ASN A 41 26.20 -1.83 -16.88
C ASN A 41 26.65 -2.62 -15.65
N ILE A 42 25.69 -3.14 -14.87
CA ILE A 42 25.98 -3.86 -13.63
C ILE A 42 26.62 -5.20 -13.98
N LYS A 43 27.91 -5.33 -13.67
CA LYS A 43 28.63 -6.60 -13.82
C LYS A 43 28.31 -7.50 -12.62
N SER A 44 27.76 -8.68 -12.89
CA SER A 44 27.43 -9.66 -11.86
C SER A 44 28.69 -10.29 -11.28
N VAL A 45 29.24 -9.68 -10.24
CA VAL A 45 30.29 -10.32 -9.43
C VAL A 45 29.60 -11.39 -8.58
N ASP A 46 29.68 -12.64 -9.03
CA ASP A 46 29.35 -13.86 -8.28
C ASP A 46 27.87 -14.09 -7.86
N ILE A 47 26.91 -13.65 -8.69
CA ILE A 47 25.46 -13.83 -8.43
C ILE A 47 24.93 -15.17 -8.99
N LYS A 48 25.72 -15.86 -9.82
CA LYS A 48 25.28 -17.03 -10.59
C LYS A 48 24.78 -18.17 -9.70
N GLY A 49 25.52 -18.51 -8.64
CA GLY A 49 25.14 -19.58 -7.71
C GLY A 49 23.80 -19.33 -7.00
N PRO A 50 23.64 -18.19 -6.30
CA PRO A 50 22.36 -17.80 -5.70
C PRO A 50 21.21 -17.70 -6.70
N LEU A 51 21.47 -17.20 -7.92
CA LEU A 51 20.47 -17.10 -8.98
C LEU A 51 19.99 -18.48 -9.45
N ASP A 52 20.90 -19.42 -9.70
CA ASP A 52 20.55 -20.78 -10.13
C ASP A 52 19.78 -21.54 -9.04
N SER A 53 20.13 -21.31 -7.77
CA SER A 53 19.39 -21.83 -6.62
C SER A 53 17.98 -21.25 -6.52
N ALA A 54 17.83 -19.93 -6.72
CA ALA A 54 16.54 -19.25 -6.72
C ALA A 54 15.65 -19.72 -7.89
N LYS A 55 16.21 -19.82 -9.11
CA LYS A 55 15.53 -20.36 -10.29
C LYS A 55 15.00 -21.77 -10.02
N SER A 56 15.84 -22.65 -9.50
CA SER A 56 15.48 -24.04 -9.17
C SER A 56 14.39 -24.10 -8.09
N SER A 57 14.43 -23.22 -7.10
CA SER A 57 13.41 -23.14 -6.05
C SER A 57 12.05 -22.67 -6.59
N ILE A 58 12.06 -21.67 -7.47
CA ILE A 58 10.86 -21.14 -8.13
C ILE A 58 10.26 -22.19 -9.07
N ASP A 59 11.08 -22.86 -9.88
CA ASP A 59 10.63 -23.93 -10.78
C ASP A 59 9.99 -25.09 -10.00
N ASN A 60 10.62 -25.53 -8.90
CA ASN A 60 10.06 -26.54 -8.02
C ASN A 60 8.70 -26.12 -7.43
N LEU A 61 8.56 -24.86 -7.02
CA LEU A 61 7.29 -24.34 -6.50
C LEU A 61 6.23 -24.30 -7.60
N LEU A 62 6.57 -23.79 -8.78
CA LEU A 62 5.68 -23.73 -9.94
C LEU A 62 5.20 -25.14 -10.31
N ASN A 63 6.11 -26.09 -10.47
CA ASN A 63 5.78 -27.48 -10.79
C ASN A 63 4.86 -28.12 -9.74
N LYS A 64 5.07 -27.83 -8.44
CA LYS A 64 4.16 -28.28 -7.37
C LYS A 64 2.75 -27.69 -7.52
N VAL A 65 2.63 -26.39 -7.81
CA VAL A 65 1.33 -25.73 -8.02
C VAL A 65 0.62 -26.32 -9.24
N LEU A 66 1.33 -26.48 -10.36
CA LEU A 66 0.77 -27.05 -11.58
C LEU A 66 0.34 -28.51 -11.37
N THR A 67 1.13 -29.31 -10.64
CA THR A 67 0.76 -30.68 -10.27
C THR A 67 -0.51 -30.72 -9.42
N VAL A 68 -0.73 -29.74 -8.53
CA VAL A 68 -1.98 -29.64 -7.76
C VAL A 68 -3.16 -29.35 -8.69
N MET A 69 -2.99 -28.46 -9.68
CA MET A 69 -4.03 -28.19 -10.68
C MET A 69 -4.37 -29.44 -11.50
N ASP A 70 -3.36 -30.20 -11.93
CA ASP A 70 -3.55 -31.45 -12.67
C ASP A 70 -4.31 -32.48 -11.82
N LYS A 71 -3.93 -32.67 -10.56
CA LYS A 71 -4.64 -33.56 -9.63
C LYS A 71 -6.09 -33.15 -9.38
N ILE A 72 -6.39 -31.84 -9.36
CA ILE A 72 -7.77 -31.36 -9.26
C ILE A 72 -8.54 -31.71 -10.53
N ALA A 73 -7.94 -31.49 -11.70
CA ALA A 73 -8.56 -31.79 -12.98
C ALA A 73 -8.85 -33.30 -13.13
N ASP A 74 -7.89 -34.15 -12.77
CA ASP A 74 -8.03 -35.61 -12.86
C ASP A 74 -9.11 -36.12 -11.91
N LYS A 75 -9.14 -35.62 -10.67
CA LYS A 75 -10.16 -35.98 -9.68
C LYS A 75 -11.58 -35.64 -10.16
N GLU A 76 -11.74 -34.53 -10.86
CA GLU A 76 -13.02 -34.07 -11.39
C GLU A 76 -13.30 -34.60 -12.81
N ASN A 77 -12.47 -35.53 -13.31
CA ASN A 77 -12.55 -36.13 -14.65
C ASN A 77 -12.60 -35.08 -15.78
N ILE A 78 -11.85 -33.99 -15.65
CA ILE A 78 -11.78 -32.94 -16.66
C ILE A 78 -10.78 -33.39 -17.73
N PRO A 79 -11.21 -33.64 -18.98
CA PRO A 79 -10.35 -34.15 -20.02
C PRO A 79 -9.21 -33.18 -20.33
N GLU A 80 -8.06 -33.75 -20.67
CA GLU A 80 -6.88 -33.02 -21.09
C GLU A 80 -7.03 -32.65 -22.57
N ASN A 81 -6.84 -31.38 -22.94
CA ASN A 81 -6.89 -30.99 -24.35
C ASN A 81 -5.61 -31.46 -25.04
N ILE A 82 -5.74 -32.25 -26.10
CA ILE A 82 -4.63 -32.91 -26.82
C ILE A 82 -3.61 -31.89 -27.36
N THR A 83 -4.04 -30.67 -27.69
CA THR A 83 -3.18 -29.57 -28.15
C THR A 83 -2.22 -29.06 -27.07
N ASP A 84 -2.58 -29.18 -25.79
CA ASP A 84 -1.80 -28.69 -24.66
C ASP A 84 -0.69 -29.67 -24.25
N ILE A 85 -0.77 -30.93 -24.66
CA ILE A 85 0.20 -31.99 -24.30
C ILE A 85 1.58 -31.75 -24.95
N ALA A 86 1.61 -31.15 -26.14
CA ALA A 86 2.84 -30.89 -26.89
C ALA A 86 3.71 -29.80 -26.23
N THR A 87 3.11 -28.81 -25.58
CA THR A 87 3.83 -27.72 -24.89
C THR A 87 4.38 -28.17 -23.52
N LEU A 88 3.73 -29.15 -22.87
CA LEU A 88 4.07 -29.65 -21.53
C LEU A 88 5.32 -30.56 -21.48
N LYS A 89 5.72 -31.18 -22.60
CA LYS A 89 6.81 -32.18 -22.62
C LYS A 89 8.21 -31.60 -22.81
N ASN A 90 8.35 -30.30 -23.03
CA ASN A 90 9.67 -29.66 -23.16
C ASN A 90 10.29 -29.41 -21.78
N LYS A 91 10.92 -30.45 -21.23
CA LYS A 91 11.64 -30.51 -19.95
C LYS A 91 12.84 -29.55 -19.78
N ARG A 92 13.10 -28.63 -20.72
CA ARG A 92 14.17 -27.61 -20.65
C ARG A 92 13.58 -26.19 -20.52
N ALA A 93 12.51 -26.04 -19.75
CA ALA A 93 11.65 -24.85 -19.77
C ALA A 93 12.02 -23.72 -18.79
N ILE A 94 12.96 -23.90 -17.86
CA ILE A 94 13.28 -22.86 -16.87
C ILE A 94 13.73 -21.54 -17.54
N ASP A 95 14.44 -21.63 -18.66
CA ASP A 95 14.94 -20.45 -19.38
C ASP A 95 13.98 -19.94 -20.48
N ASN A 96 12.88 -20.64 -20.76
CA ASN A 96 11.88 -20.20 -21.74
C ASN A 96 10.58 -19.74 -21.03
N VAL A 97 10.54 -18.45 -20.72
CA VAL A 97 9.41 -17.80 -20.02
C VAL A 97 8.09 -17.98 -20.78
N ASP A 98 8.10 -17.91 -22.11
CA ASP A 98 6.88 -18.04 -22.93
C ASP A 98 6.30 -19.46 -22.83
N ALA A 99 7.16 -20.48 -22.85
CA ALA A 99 6.72 -21.86 -22.68
C ALA A 99 6.13 -22.11 -21.28
N LEU A 100 6.72 -21.50 -20.23
CA LEU A 100 6.18 -21.55 -18.88
C LEU A 100 4.79 -20.91 -18.81
N TRP A 101 4.61 -19.74 -19.44
CA TRP A 101 3.30 -19.09 -19.51
C TRP A 101 2.29 -19.99 -20.23
N GLN A 102 2.60 -20.48 -21.42
CA GLN A 102 1.70 -21.36 -22.17
C GLN A 102 1.25 -22.59 -21.35
N SER A 103 2.17 -23.19 -20.59
CA SER A 103 1.89 -24.30 -19.67
C SER A 103 0.93 -23.93 -18.53
N ILE A 104 1.07 -22.72 -17.96
CA ILE A 104 0.17 -22.18 -16.94
C ILE A 104 -1.21 -21.88 -17.54
N GLU A 105 -1.26 -21.26 -18.73
CA GLU A 105 -2.50 -20.87 -19.39
C GLU A 105 -3.33 -22.09 -19.81
N ALA A 106 -2.69 -23.12 -20.37
CA ALA A 106 -3.33 -24.37 -20.75
C ALA A 106 -4.08 -25.01 -19.56
N ARG A 107 -3.41 -25.14 -18.40
CA ARG A 107 -4.05 -25.67 -17.19
C ARG A 107 -5.17 -24.79 -16.67
N ASN A 108 -4.98 -23.47 -16.68
CA ASN A 108 -6.03 -22.52 -16.30
C ASN A 108 -7.26 -22.64 -17.21
N LYS A 109 -7.07 -22.84 -18.52
CA LYS A 109 -8.16 -23.10 -19.47
C LYS A 109 -8.84 -24.43 -19.19
N ARG A 110 -8.09 -25.51 -18.96
CA ARG A 110 -8.63 -26.84 -18.62
C ARG A 110 -9.59 -26.78 -17.42
N ILE A 111 -9.19 -26.13 -16.32
CA ILE A 111 -10.03 -26.08 -15.11
C ILE A 111 -11.10 -24.98 -15.12
N LYS A 112 -11.10 -24.09 -16.12
CA LYS A 112 -11.95 -22.88 -16.15
C LYS A 112 -13.42 -23.20 -15.94
N SER A 113 -13.97 -24.13 -16.71
CA SER A 113 -15.40 -24.47 -16.66
C SER A 113 -15.80 -25.05 -15.30
N PHE A 114 -14.94 -25.89 -14.70
CA PHE A 114 -15.16 -26.44 -13.36
C PHE A 114 -15.10 -25.34 -12.29
N ARG A 115 -14.11 -24.45 -12.36
CA ARG A 115 -13.97 -23.30 -11.46
C ARG A 115 -15.20 -22.41 -11.53
N ASP A 116 -15.63 -22.02 -12.73
CA ASP A 116 -16.75 -21.11 -12.94
C ASP A 116 -18.06 -21.76 -12.46
N SER A 117 -18.29 -23.04 -12.77
CA SER A 117 -19.46 -23.80 -12.26
C SER A 117 -19.46 -23.86 -10.73
N THR A 118 -18.31 -24.14 -10.11
CA THR A 118 -18.17 -24.23 -8.65
C THR A 118 -18.41 -22.87 -7.98
N LEU A 119 -17.86 -21.79 -8.54
CA LEU A 119 -18.08 -20.44 -8.02
C LEU A 119 -19.55 -20.06 -8.07
N SER A 120 -20.23 -20.32 -9.20
CA SER A 120 -21.65 -20.05 -9.36
C SER A 120 -22.51 -20.88 -8.38
N LYS A 121 -22.17 -22.16 -8.16
CA LYS A 121 -22.86 -23.01 -7.17
C LYS A 121 -22.76 -22.46 -5.75
N TRP A 122 -21.60 -21.93 -5.34
CA TRP A 122 -21.43 -21.38 -3.99
C TRP A 122 -22.02 -19.98 -3.86
N ASP A 123 -21.91 -19.15 -4.89
CA ASP A 123 -22.55 -17.83 -4.96
C ASP A 123 -24.08 -17.95 -4.81
N THR A 124 -24.71 -18.85 -5.56
CA THR A 124 -26.15 -19.12 -5.44
C THR A 124 -26.52 -19.64 -4.05
N ARG A 125 -25.76 -20.58 -3.48
CA ARG A 125 -26.01 -21.09 -2.13
C ARG A 125 -25.93 -20.00 -1.07
N ILE A 126 -24.93 -19.13 -1.12
CA ILE A 126 -24.76 -18.03 -0.16
C ILE A 126 -25.90 -17.01 -0.30
N ASN A 127 -26.30 -16.69 -1.53
CA ASN A 127 -27.40 -15.75 -1.79
C ASN A 127 -28.78 -16.31 -1.41
N LEU A 128 -28.94 -17.63 -1.36
CA LEU A 128 -30.15 -18.31 -0.90
C LEU A 128 -30.24 -18.45 0.63
N LEU A 129 -29.18 -18.12 1.38
CA LEU A 129 -29.23 -18.14 2.85
C LEU A 129 -30.08 -16.99 3.39
N PRO A 130 -30.88 -17.22 4.45
CA PRO A 130 -31.65 -16.17 5.11
C PRO A 130 -30.74 -15.00 5.57
N SER A 131 -31.16 -13.77 5.27
CA SER A 131 -30.38 -12.52 5.48
C SER A 131 -29.92 -12.28 6.92
N ASN A 132 -30.59 -12.89 7.89
CA ASN A 132 -30.28 -12.89 9.32
C ASN A 132 -29.05 -13.74 9.73
N LEU A 133 -28.51 -14.59 8.85
CA LEU A 133 -27.29 -15.37 9.08
C LEU A 133 -26.07 -14.84 8.31
N SER A 134 -26.26 -13.84 7.44
CA SER A 134 -25.24 -13.27 6.57
C SER A 134 -24.99 -11.81 6.93
N SER A 135 -24.04 -11.58 7.83
CA SER A 135 -23.66 -10.23 8.30
C SER A 135 -23.05 -9.31 7.22
N LYS A 136 -22.81 -9.83 6.00
CA LYS A 136 -22.34 -9.07 4.83
C LYS A 136 -23.40 -8.91 3.72
N SER A 137 -24.65 -9.35 3.91
CA SER A 137 -25.72 -9.31 2.87
C SER A 137 -26.43 -7.96 2.72
N LEU A 138 -25.76 -6.83 2.92
CA LEU A 138 -26.30 -5.54 2.51
C LEU A 138 -26.19 -5.40 0.99
N ASN A 139 -27.17 -5.94 0.24
CA ASN A 139 -27.65 -5.49 -1.08
C ASN A 139 -26.62 -5.00 -2.15
N ALA A 140 -25.34 -5.35 -2.03
CA ALA A 140 -24.27 -4.81 -2.87
C ALA A 140 -24.17 -5.66 -4.13
N PHE A 141 -25.08 -5.35 -5.05
CA PHE A 141 -25.24 -5.86 -6.41
C PHE A 141 -25.87 -7.26 -6.56
N LYS A 142 -27.06 -7.29 -7.19
CA LYS A 142 -27.79 -8.48 -7.64
C LYS A 142 -27.07 -9.28 -8.76
N GLN A 143 -25.76 -9.10 -8.93
CA GLN A 143 -25.00 -9.72 -10.00
C GLN A 143 -24.23 -10.92 -9.47
N ASN A 144 -24.24 -12.00 -10.25
CA ASN A 144 -23.47 -13.21 -9.95
C ASN A 144 -21.97 -12.86 -9.81
N SER A 145 -21.27 -13.49 -8.87
CA SER A 145 -19.84 -13.26 -8.65
C SER A 145 -18.99 -13.32 -9.94
N LEU A 146 -19.32 -14.21 -10.89
CA LEU A 146 -18.63 -14.27 -12.18
C LEU A 146 -18.89 -13.04 -13.06
N GLN A 147 -20.11 -12.51 -13.06
CA GLN A 147 -20.45 -11.30 -13.82
C GLN A 147 -19.70 -10.09 -13.28
N GLN A 148 -19.56 -9.99 -11.95
CA GLN A 148 -18.75 -8.94 -11.32
C GLN A 148 -17.29 -9.05 -11.74
N ILE A 149 -16.72 -10.27 -11.73
CA ILE A 149 -15.36 -10.50 -12.21
C ILE A 149 -15.23 -10.11 -13.69
N SER A 150 -16.15 -10.56 -14.55
CA SER A 150 -16.14 -10.21 -15.97
C SER A 150 -16.21 -8.71 -16.21
N SER A 151 -17.11 -7.99 -15.53
CA SER A 151 -17.23 -6.54 -15.66
C SER A 151 -16.00 -5.79 -15.14
N MET A 152 -15.38 -6.26 -14.05
CA MET A 152 -14.10 -5.69 -13.60
C MET A 152 -12.97 -5.95 -14.61
N MET A 153 -12.98 -7.12 -15.26
CA MET A 153 -12.00 -7.50 -16.27
C MET A 153 -12.17 -6.74 -17.60
N GLU A 154 -13.35 -6.17 -17.89
CA GLU A 154 -13.54 -5.28 -19.04
C GLU A 154 -12.65 -4.04 -18.97
N ASN A 155 -12.37 -3.53 -17.75
CA ASN A 155 -11.47 -2.40 -17.55
C ASN A 155 -10.14 -2.84 -16.94
N LYS A 156 -9.47 -3.77 -17.62
CA LYS A 156 -8.16 -4.31 -17.20
C LYS A 156 -7.10 -3.22 -17.07
N ASP A 157 -7.09 -2.24 -17.97
CA ASP A 157 -6.07 -1.17 -17.97
C ASP A 157 -6.11 -0.33 -16.70
N ARG A 158 -7.33 -0.02 -16.20
CA ARG A 158 -7.48 0.69 -14.92
C ARG A 158 -6.96 -0.15 -13.75
N LEU A 159 -7.16 -1.46 -13.77
CA LEU A 159 -6.65 -2.36 -12.74
C LEU A 159 -5.12 -2.40 -12.74
N VAL A 160 -4.50 -2.54 -13.92
CA VAL A 160 -3.04 -2.51 -14.08
C VAL A 160 -2.46 -1.18 -13.62
N LYS A 161 -3.06 -0.05 -14.01
CA LYS A 161 -2.61 1.27 -13.53
C LYS A 161 -2.70 1.39 -12.02
N ARG A 162 -3.78 0.86 -11.40
CA ARG A 162 -3.96 0.88 -9.94
C ARG A 162 -2.90 0.08 -9.21
N THR A 163 -2.44 -1.05 -9.79
CA THR A 163 -1.37 -1.86 -9.20
C THR A 163 0.02 -1.27 -9.41
N ASN A 164 0.21 -0.39 -10.39
CA ASN A 164 1.52 0.20 -10.69
C ASN A 164 1.77 1.54 -9.95
N LEU A 165 0.89 1.88 -8.99
CA LEU A 165 1.03 3.06 -8.16
C LEU A 165 2.02 2.79 -7.02
N ALA A 166 3.04 3.63 -6.90
CA ALA A 166 3.90 3.62 -5.73
C ALA A 166 3.17 4.28 -4.54
N ARG A 167 2.75 3.45 -3.58
CA ARG A 167 2.09 3.91 -2.35
C ARG A 167 3.02 3.97 -1.15
N ILE A 168 4.22 3.40 -1.31
CA ILE A 168 5.24 3.26 -0.29
C ILE A 168 6.53 3.84 -0.88
N ASP A 169 7.35 4.43 -0.02
CA ASP A 169 8.70 4.87 -0.39
C ASP A 169 9.58 3.63 -0.58
N TYR A 170 9.91 3.33 -1.83
CA TYR A 170 10.79 2.23 -2.20
C TYR A 170 12.24 2.67 -2.19
N ASN A 171 13.12 1.83 -1.66
CA ASN A 171 14.56 2.04 -1.75
C ASN A 171 15.11 1.30 -2.98
N PHE A 172 15.01 1.91 -4.16
CA PHE A 172 15.44 1.29 -5.41
C PHE A 172 16.96 1.10 -5.44
N LEU A 173 17.42 -0.06 -5.93
CA LEU A 173 18.85 -0.36 -6.06
C LEU A 173 19.54 0.51 -7.12
N ILE A 174 18.80 0.93 -8.15
CA ILE A 174 19.26 1.86 -9.18
C ILE A 174 18.39 3.12 -9.07
N PRO A 175 18.99 4.33 -8.95
CA PRO A 175 18.24 5.58 -9.01
C PRO A 175 17.51 5.66 -10.36
N LYS A 176 16.17 5.62 -10.35
CA LYS A 176 15.36 5.72 -11.56
C LYS A 176 15.49 7.14 -12.12
N LEU A 177 16.12 7.29 -13.29
CA LEU A 177 16.10 8.54 -14.05
C LEU A 177 14.65 8.81 -14.50
N GLU A 178 14.19 10.04 -14.27
CA GLU A 178 12.86 10.55 -14.60
C GLU A 178 11.67 10.04 -13.76
N ILE A 179 11.58 10.61 -12.56
CA ILE A 179 10.37 10.63 -11.73
C ILE A 179 9.42 11.68 -12.32
N SER A 180 8.70 11.31 -13.38
CA SER A 180 7.46 12.00 -13.74
C SER A 180 6.28 11.29 -13.09
N GLU A 181 5.41 12.07 -12.46
CA GLU A 181 4.46 11.65 -11.44
C GLU A 181 3.62 10.38 -11.78
N LYS A 182 3.61 9.43 -10.83
CA LYS A 182 2.51 8.49 -10.53
C LYS A 182 2.27 7.26 -11.42
N SER A 183 3.25 6.73 -12.14
CA SER A 183 3.16 5.34 -12.62
C SER A 183 4.53 4.75 -12.89
N PHE A 184 4.98 3.83 -12.04
CA PHE A 184 6.21 3.09 -12.31
C PHE A 184 5.87 1.87 -13.17
N SER A 185 6.29 1.87 -14.43
CA SER A 185 6.29 0.66 -15.25
C SER A 185 7.25 -0.35 -14.61
N GLY A 186 6.71 -1.39 -13.97
CA GLY A 186 7.51 -2.43 -13.28
C GLY A 186 7.29 -2.57 -11.78
N ILE A 187 6.45 -1.72 -11.15
CA ILE A 187 6.01 -1.94 -9.76
C ILE A 187 4.69 -2.72 -9.76
N PHE A 188 4.55 -3.70 -8.88
CA PHE A 188 3.28 -4.34 -8.59
C PHE A 188 2.91 -4.16 -7.11
N ASP A 189 1.83 -3.42 -6.86
CA ASP A 189 1.30 -3.10 -5.54
C ASP A 189 -0.19 -3.46 -5.44
N ASP A 190 -0.47 -4.53 -4.70
CA ASP A 190 -1.81 -5.01 -4.40
C ASP A 190 -2.22 -4.75 -2.94
N THR A 191 -1.70 -3.68 -2.33
CA THR A 191 -1.94 -3.31 -0.92
C THR A 191 -3.41 -3.33 -0.52
N ASP A 192 -4.34 -2.89 -1.39
CA ASP A 192 -5.78 -2.92 -1.06
C ASP A 192 -6.31 -4.35 -0.85
N PHE A 193 -5.88 -5.28 -1.71
CA PHE A 193 -6.26 -6.67 -1.62
C PHE A 193 -5.62 -7.31 -0.38
N TYR A 194 -4.33 -7.03 -0.13
CA TYR A 194 -3.65 -7.46 1.08
C TYR A 194 -4.34 -6.96 2.36
N GLN A 195 -4.76 -5.69 2.40
CA GLN A 195 -5.47 -5.12 3.55
C GLN A 195 -6.83 -5.79 3.75
N ALA A 196 -7.59 -6.06 2.68
CA ALA A 196 -8.86 -6.77 2.77
C ALA A 196 -8.67 -8.18 3.37
N LEU A 197 -7.68 -8.92 2.88
CA LEU A 197 -7.34 -10.25 3.40
C LEU A 197 -6.92 -10.23 4.88
N LEU A 198 -6.17 -9.21 5.28
CA LEU A 198 -5.70 -9.04 6.65
C LEU A 198 -6.85 -8.69 7.59
N HIS A 199 -7.77 -7.81 7.17
CA HIS A 199 -8.99 -7.51 7.91
C HIS A 199 -9.86 -8.75 8.10
N ASP A 200 -10.12 -9.51 7.02
CA ASP A 200 -10.89 -10.76 7.11
C ASP A 200 -10.22 -11.79 8.04
N LEU A 201 -8.89 -11.89 8.06
CA LEU A 201 -8.15 -12.75 8.99
C LEU A 201 -8.38 -12.32 10.45
N ILE A 202 -8.27 -11.02 10.73
CA ILE A 202 -8.47 -10.48 12.09
C ILE A 202 -9.91 -10.70 12.54
N ASP A 203 -10.88 -10.46 11.68
CA ASP A 203 -12.30 -10.65 11.99
C ASP A 203 -12.59 -12.13 12.28
N ALA A 204 -12.04 -13.05 11.49
CA ALA A 204 -12.18 -14.49 11.72
C ALA A 204 -11.57 -14.94 13.06
N LYS A 205 -10.37 -14.42 13.42
CA LYS A 205 -9.74 -14.72 14.72
C LYS A 205 -10.44 -14.04 15.89
N SER A 206 -10.95 -12.82 15.71
CA SER A 206 -11.71 -12.10 16.73
C SER A 206 -13.01 -12.84 17.07
N GLN A 207 -13.70 -13.38 16.06
CA GLN A 207 -14.91 -14.18 16.26
C GLN A 207 -14.62 -15.53 16.96
N SER A 208 -13.50 -16.19 16.66
CA SER A 208 -13.11 -17.43 17.36
C SER A 208 -12.60 -17.20 18.79
N SER A 209 -12.06 -16.02 19.09
CA SER A 209 -11.57 -15.65 20.43
C SER A 209 -12.67 -15.39 21.47
N LYS A 210 -13.95 -15.32 21.08
CA LYS A 210 -15.09 -15.32 22.02
C LYS A 210 -15.24 -16.64 22.78
N THR A 211 -14.51 -17.68 22.36
CA THR A 211 -14.24 -18.90 23.12
C THR A 211 -12.74 -18.98 23.38
N GLY A 212 -12.33 -18.74 24.63
CA GLY A 212 -10.98 -18.38 25.03
C GLY A 212 -9.84 -19.20 24.41
N SER A 213 -8.91 -18.51 23.75
CA SER A 213 -7.50 -18.84 23.80
C SER A 213 -6.69 -17.56 23.57
N SER A 214 -5.94 -17.18 24.59
CA SER A 214 -5.01 -16.06 24.60
C SER A 214 -3.71 -16.52 23.93
N LEU A 215 -3.63 -16.41 22.60
CA LEU A 215 -2.34 -16.44 21.94
C LEU A 215 -2.28 -15.39 20.82
N ASP A 216 -1.31 -14.49 21.02
CA ASP A 216 -0.70 -13.60 20.04
C ASP A 216 -1.33 -12.20 19.84
N THR A 217 -1.01 -11.33 20.81
CA THR A 217 -1.23 -9.87 20.80
C THR A 217 -0.18 -9.09 19.97
N GLY A 218 0.65 -9.77 19.16
CA GLY A 218 1.73 -9.14 18.38
C GLY A 218 1.27 -8.40 17.13
N LEU A 219 0.17 -8.82 16.48
CA LEU A 219 -0.27 -8.27 15.19
C LEU A 219 -1.20 -7.03 15.33
N HIS A 220 -1.79 -6.83 16.50
CA HIS A 220 -2.78 -5.76 16.76
C HIS A 220 -2.18 -4.34 16.80
N LYS A 221 -0.86 -4.18 16.91
CA LYS A 221 -0.21 -2.86 16.96
C LYS A 221 0.22 -2.33 15.59
N SER A 222 0.36 -3.18 14.57
CA SER A 222 0.81 -2.76 13.23
C SER A 222 -0.32 -2.14 12.38
N ILE A 223 -1.57 -2.45 12.72
CA ILE A 223 -2.78 -2.10 11.93
C ILE A 223 -3.63 -1.05 12.66
N LYS A 224 -3.04 -0.31 13.62
CA LYS A 224 -3.50 1.07 13.77
C LYS A 224 -2.78 1.81 12.68
N ASN A 225 -3.55 2.14 11.63
CA ASN A 225 -3.22 3.16 10.67
C ASN A 225 -2.20 4.13 11.29
N LYS A 226 -1.07 4.39 10.60
CA LYS A 226 -0.52 5.75 10.61
C LYS A 226 -1.60 6.67 10.02
N GLY A 227 -2.76 6.77 10.66
CA GLY A 227 -3.63 7.91 10.54
C GLY A 227 -2.73 9.04 10.95
N LYS A 228 -2.50 9.97 10.02
CA LYS A 228 -1.88 11.26 10.32
C LYS A 228 -2.37 11.66 11.70
N LYS A 229 -1.46 11.90 12.65
CA LYS A 229 -1.80 12.22 14.04
C LYS A 229 -2.76 13.42 14.00
N VAL A 230 -4.06 13.13 14.02
CA VAL A 230 -5.08 14.15 13.79
C VAL A 230 -5.09 14.97 15.06
N ASP A 231 -4.74 16.24 14.93
CA ASP A 231 -4.78 17.19 16.02
C ASP A 231 -6.23 17.31 16.50
N THR A 232 -6.57 16.62 17.59
CA THR A 232 -7.94 16.58 18.13
C THR A 232 -8.38 17.94 18.68
N LYS A 233 -7.43 18.80 19.06
CA LYS A 233 -7.67 20.22 19.39
C LYS A 233 -7.95 21.08 18.15
N ALA A 234 -7.61 20.61 16.95
CA ALA A 234 -7.89 21.35 15.73
C ALA A 234 -9.36 21.22 15.29
N SER A 235 -10.13 20.27 15.85
CA SER A 235 -11.58 20.18 15.63
C SER A 235 -12.33 21.19 16.50
N LYS A 236 -13.36 21.84 15.95
CA LYS A 236 -14.21 22.85 16.63
C LYS A 236 -13.47 24.10 17.14
N GLY A 237 -12.43 24.55 16.44
CA GLY A 237 -11.84 25.89 16.66
C GLY A 237 -11.06 26.08 17.96
N ARG A 238 -10.66 24.99 18.66
CA ARG A 238 -9.90 25.09 19.93
C ARG A 238 -8.41 25.42 19.74
N LYS A 239 -7.97 25.55 18.49
CA LYS A 239 -6.61 25.94 18.10
C LYS A 239 -6.73 27.04 17.06
N ILE A 240 -6.04 28.16 17.31
CA ILE A 240 -5.99 29.30 16.37
C ILE A 240 -5.26 28.84 15.10
N ARG A 241 -5.86 29.13 13.94
CA ARG A 241 -5.28 28.87 12.63
C ARG A 241 -5.14 30.21 11.90
N TYR A 242 -3.93 30.51 11.46
CA TYR A 242 -3.67 31.68 10.63
C TYR A 242 -4.01 31.33 9.18
N GLN A 243 -5.30 31.33 8.86
CA GLN A 243 -5.81 31.16 7.50
C GLN A 243 -6.67 32.37 7.16
N VAL A 244 -6.43 32.95 5.99
CA VAL A 244 -7.24 34.07 5.49
C VAL A 244 -8.62 33.54 5.14
N HIS A 245 -9.66 34.17 5.71
CA HIS A 245 -11.05 33.89 5.40
C HIS A 245 -11.53 34.89 4.34
N GLU A 246 -11.70 34.44 3.09
CA GLU A 246 -12.09 35.32 1.96
C GLU A 246 -13.36 36.14 2.24
N LYS A 247 -14.34 35.60 2.97
CA LYS A 247 -15.57 36.33 3.34
C LYS A 247 -15.37 37.43 4.39
N LEU A 248 -14.28 37.38 5.15
CA LEU A 248 -13.91 38.35 6.17
C LEU A 248 -12.87 39.35 5.67
N GLU A 249 -12.34 39.12 4.47
CA GLU A 249 -11.48 40.08 3.80
C GLU A 249 -12.27 41.36 3.51
N ASN A 250 -11.67 42.51 3.82
CA ASN A 250 -12.29 43.83 3.62
C ASN A 250 -13.64 44.03 4.35
N PHE A 251 -13.91 43.29 5.43
CA PHE A 251 -15.18 43.38 6.17
C PHE A 251 -15.47 44.79 6.70
N MET A 252 -14.44 45.50 7.15
CA MET A 252 -14.54 46.90 7.56
C MET A 252 -13.28 47.65 7.13
N ALA A 253 -13.46 48.88 6.63
CA ALA A 253 -12.35 49.80 6.45
C ALA A 253 -11.85 50.27 7.83
N PRO A 254 -10.52 50.43 8.04
CA PRO A 254 -10.00 51.04 9.24
C PRO A 254 -10.58 52.46 9.39
N SER A 255 -11.42 52.66 10.39
CA SER A 255 -11.88 54.01 10.73
C SER A 255 -10.79 54.69 11.56
N SER A 256 -10.25 55.79 11.06
CA SER A 256 -9.25 56.61 11.74
C SER A 256 -9.79 57.38 12.97
N SER A 257 -11.03 57.10 13.38
CA SER A 257 -11.62 57.69 14.57
C SER A 257 -11.00 57.02 15.80
N SER A 258 -9.91 57.60 16.29
CA SER A 258 -9.44 57.34 17.64
C SER A 258 -10.56 57.72 18.59
N THR A 259 -11.30 56.72 19.09
CA THR A 259 -12.38 56.93 20.08
C THR A 259 -11.86 57.63 21.35
N ALA A 260 -10.54 57.62 21.57
CA ALA A 260 -9.88 58.40 22.60
C ALA A 260 -9.34 59.74 22.03
N PRO A 261 -9.63 60.88 22.67
CA PRO A 261 -9.10 62.20 22.29
C PRO A 261 -7.65 62.39 22.77
N TRP A 262 -6.84 61.33 22.74
CA TRP A 262 -5.48 61.32 23.28
C TRP A 262 -4.47 61.28 22.16
N THR A 263 -3.40 62.05 22.30
CA THR A 263 -2.25 61.95 21.39
C THR A 263 -1.45 60.68 21.69
N ASN A 264 -0.73 60.16 20.69
CA ASN A 264 0.15 59.02 20.87
C ASN A 264 1.14 59.25 22.03
N ASP A 265 1.65 60.46 22.19
CA ASP A 265 2.59 60.81 23.27
C ASP A 265 1.98 60.65 24.67
N GLN A 266 0.74 61.11 24.85
CA GLN A 266 -0.01 60.93 26.11
C GLN A 266 -0.26 59.45 26.41
N ILE A 267 -0.53 58.66 25.37
CA ILE A 267 -0.73 57.21 25.48
C ILE A 267 0.58 56.53 25.89
N PHE A 268 1.71 56.88 25.27
CA PHE A 268 3.02 56.34 25.61
C PHE A 268 3.46 56.72 27.02
N GLU A 269 3.28 57.98 27.41
CA GLU A 269 3.57 58.46 28.76
C GLU A 269 2.74 57.70 29.80
N LEU A 270 1.44 57.51 29.53
CA LEU A 270 0.58 56.70 30.38
C LEU A 270 1.09 55.26 30.51
N TYR A 271 1.41 54.57 29.41
CA TYR A 271 1.90 53.19 29.46
C TYR A 271 3.26 53.07 30.14
N ASN A 272 4.11 54.08 30.02
CA ASN A 272 5.39 54.14 30.73
C ASN A 272 5.21 54.43 32.24
N SER A 273 4.12 55.10 32.62
CA SER A 273 3.74 55.35 34.01
C SER A 273 2.90 54.22 34.62
N LEU A 274 2.28 53.37 33.80
CA LEU A 274 1.42 52.27 34.24
C LEU A 274 2.30 51.11 34.72
N LEU A 275 2.19 50.75 36.00
CA LEU A 275 2.92 49.64 36.66
C LEU A 275 4.39 49.92 37.04
N GLY A 276 4.72 51.18 37.35
CA GLY A 276 5.93 51.52 38.11
C GLY A 276 7.11 51.92 37.25
N THR A 277 7.62 53.13 37.52
CA THR A 277 8.69 53.81 36.80
C THR A 277 10.05 53.12 36.98
N THR A 278 10.59 52.50 35.92
CA THR A 278 12.04 52.40 35.76
C THR A 278 12.48 53.42 34.73
N ASN A 279 12.84 54.61 35.21
CA ASN A 279 13.55 55.62 34.41
C ASN A 279 14.81 54.99 33.79
N ASN A 280 14.76 54.70 32.49
CA ASN A 280 15.88 54.80 31.54
C ASN A 280 15.50 54.13 30.22
N ILE A 281 15.06 54.89 29.23
CA ILE A 281 15.34 54.61 27.81
C ILE A 281 15.47 55.96 27.08
N ALA A 282 16.67 56.23 26.56
CA ALA A 282 16.98 57.31 25.63
C ALA A 282 16.35 57.03 24.24
N PRO A 283 16.14 58.05 23.39
CA PRO A 283 15.27 57.93 22.22
C PRO A 283 15.99 57.20 21.09
N ALA A 284 15.44 56.08 20.63
CA ALA A 284 15.81 55.52 19.33
C ALA A 284 14.81 56.02 18.28
N THR A 285 15.24 57.04 17.55
CA THR A 285 14.63 57.50 16.30
C THR A 285 14.57 56.37 15.28
N THR A 286 13.39 55.97 14.85
CA THR A 286 13.19 55.21 13.61
C THR A 286 12.52 56.11 12.58
N PRO A 287 13.16 56.44 11.45
CA PRO A 287 12.45 56.88 10.27
C PRO A 287 11.95 55.66 9.47
N LEU A 288 10.71 55.73 9.00
CA LEU A 288 10.18 54.89 7.93
C LEU A 288 10.75 55.37 6.58
N SER A 289 11.37 54.48 5.80
CA SER A 289 11.12 54.34 4.34
C SER A 289 11.92 53.21 3.69
N ASN A 290 11.18 52.19 3.24
CA ASN A 290 11.22 51.45 1.96
C ASN A 290 12.53 50.99 1.26
N SER A 291 12.42 49.71 0.86
CA SER A 291 12.81 49.07 -0.41
C SER A 291 14.30 48.95 -0.78
N GLU A 292 14.84 47.73 -0.76
CA GLU A 292 15.00 46.88 -1.95
C GLU A 292 15.76 45.58 -1.63
N ASN A 293 15.33 44.49 -2.30
CA ASN A 293 16.10 43.31 -2.72
C ASN A 293 17.10 42.65 -1.74
N LEU A 294 16.74 41.47 -1.23
CA LEU A 294 17.73 40.42 -0.98
C LEU A 294 17.20 39.05 -1.43
N LEU A 295 17.68 38.62 -2.60
CA LEU A 295 17.56 37.24 -3.08
C LEU A 295 18.28 36.29 -2.11
N LEU A 296 17.60 35.20 -1.76
CA LEU A 296 18.18 34.05 -1.08
C LEU A 296 19.07 33.26 -2.07
N GLN A 297 20.35 33.09 -1.74
CA GLN A 297 21.19 32.04 -2.31
C GLN A 297 21.15 30.77 -1.42
N PRO A 298 21.25 29.56 -2.00
CA PRO A 298 21.20 28.30 -1.27
C PRO A 298 22.59 27.90 -0.76
N THR A 299 22.66 27.39 0.48
CA THR A 299 23.87 26.77 1.02
C THR A 299 23.73 25.25 1.03
N ASP A 300 24.61 24.60 0.28
CA ASP A 300 24.92 23.17 0.33
C ASP A 300 25.41 22.75 1.73
N ALA A 301 24.96 21.58 2.18
CA ALA A 301 25.64 20.82 3.24
C ALA A 301 25.37 19.32 3.06
N ASN A 302 26.26 18.66 2.31
CA ASN A 302 26.51 17.23 2.41
C ASN A 302 27.59 17.00 3.48
N SER A 303 27.30 16.15 4.47
CA SER A 303 28.35 15.34 5.12
C SER A 303 27.78 13.99 5.53
N VAL A 304 28.34 12.97 4.88
CA VAL A 304 28.09 11.54 4.99
C VAL A 304 28.58 10.98 6.34
N ALA A 305 27.80 10.09 6.94
CA ALA A 305 28.29 9.05 7.84
C ALA A 305 27.39 7.81 7.66
N ASP A 306 28.00 6.73 7.18
CA ASP A 306 27.36 5.43 6.87
C ASP A 306 26.80 4.71 8.11
N PRO A 307 25.70 3.97 8.00
CA PRO A 307 25.39 2.90 8.93
C PRO A 307 25.72 1.52 8.34
N GLU A 308 26.59 0.78 9.02
CA GLU A 308 26.88 -0.63 8.78
C GLU A 308 25.60 -1.48 8.80
N ILE A 309 25.35 -2.20 7.71
CA ILE A 309 24.27 -3.20 7.57
C ILE A 309 24.93 -4.58 7.68
N GLY A 310 24.72 -5.30 8.78
CA GLY A 310 25.42 -6.58 8.97
C GLY A 310 24.95 -7.53 10.06
N ASN A 311 23.75 -7.40 10.62
CA ASN A 311 23.22 -8.39 11.56
C ASN A 311 21.77 -8.78 11.23
N PHE A 312 21.61 -9.52 10.13
CA PHE A 312 20.34 -10.17 9.79
C PHE A 312 20.22 -11.50 10.54
N LYS A 313 19.43 -11.54 11.61
CA LYS A 313 18.86 -12.78 12.14
C LYS A 313 17.48 -12.96 11.53
N LEU A 314 17.32 -13.92 10.62
CA LEU A 314 16.01 -14.54 10.42
C LEU A 314 15.68 -15.28 11.73
N PHE A 315 14.46 -15.09 12.22
CA PHE A 315 13.85 -15.71 13.42
C PHE A 315 14.02 -14.96 14.75
N ASN A 316 12.87 -14.52 15.27
CA ASN A 316 12.46 -14.75 16.64
C ASN A 316 10.99 -15.17 16.58
N PHE A 317 10.77 -16.48 16.47
CA PHE A 317 9.67 -17.30 17.01
C PHE A 317 10.01 -18.76 16.70
#